data_AF-A0AAD9WQY8-F1
#
_entry.id   AF-A0AAD9WQY8-F1
#
_cell.length_a   1.000
_cell.length_b   1.000
_cell.length_c   1.000
_cell.angle_alpha   90.00
_cell.angle_beta   90.00
_cell.angle_gamma   90.00
#
_symmetry.space_group_name_H-M   'P 1'
#
loop_
_entity.id
_entity.type
_entity.pdbx_description
1 polymer ?
#
loop_
_entity_poly.entity_id
_entity_poly.type
_entity_poly.pdbx_seq_one_letter_code
_entity_poly.pdbx_strand_id
1 'polypeptide(L)'
;MFGSTSTLLENLIDKGLNSNIRGKAKGAYKDLRSFEFVFILLLLHKVLGISDMLCQALQLKSQDILNAMNLVSTTKMLLQKLRENEWDTFLESVVSFCERYEIDIPNMNACHMEGTKRSCQQKDNITVEHYYHFSIFIVVIDYQLIELNNIFSEQTIELLTLSMALSPIDVFKSFDVDDICTLANKLYSEDFSKNDIEDLRR
;
A
#
# COMPACT_ATOMS: atom_id res chain seq x y z
N MET A 1 -20.63 -3.21 2.11
CA MET A 1 -20.88 -3.02 0.66
C MET A 1 -21.04 -4.36 -0.08
N PHE A 2 -20.19 -5.36 0.17
CA PHE A 2 -20.23 -6.67 -0.52
C PHE A 2 -21.62 -7.33 -0.61
N GLY A 3 -22.31 -7.53 0.51
CA GLY A 3 -23.64 -8.16 0.53
C GLY A 3 -24.66 -7.40 -0.33
N SER A 4 -24.72 -6.08 -0.22
CA SER A 4 -25.62 -5.24 -1.03
C SER A 4 -25.33 -5.36 -2.53
N THR A 5 -24.05 -5.40 -2.92
CA THR A 5 -23.65 -5.59 -4.33
C THR A 5 -24.00 -6.99 -4.82
N SER A 6 -23.80 -8.02 -4.00
CA SER A 6 -24.14 -9.41 -4.33
C SER A 6 -25.65 -9.56 -4.57
N THR A 7 -26.49 -9.05 -3.66
CA THR A 7 -27.96 -9.06 -3.81
C THR A 7 -28.42 -8.24 -5.03
N LEU A 8 -27.76 -7.12 -5.33
CA LEU A 8 -28.07 -6.34 -6.52
C LEU A 8 -27.79 -7.14 -7.80
N LEU A 9 -26.65 -7.83 -7.86
CA LEU A 9 -26.30 -8.66 -9.01
C LEU A 9 -27.26 -9.85 -9.19
N GLU A 10 -27.66 -10.51 -8.11
CA GLU A 10 -28.70 -11.56 -8.14
C GLU A 10 -30.02 -11.02 -8.72
N ASN A 11 -30.48 -9.87 -8.22
CA ASN A 11 -31.68 -9.24 -8.75
C ASN A 11 -31.56 -8.91 -10.24
N LEU A 12 -30.38 -8.50 -10.72
CA LEU A 12 -30.15 -8.22 -12.13
C LEU A 12 -30.08 -9.49 -12.99
N ILE A 13 -29.62 -10.61 -12.43
CA ILE A 13 -29.66 -11.92 -13.09
C ILE A 13 -31.10 -12.36 -13.30
N ASP A 14 -31.95 -12.21 -12.28
CA ASP A 14 -33.34 -12.67 -12.32
C ASP A 14 -34.26 -11.71 -13.10
N LYS A 15 -34.14 -10.41 -12.82
CA LYS A 15 -35.08 -9.36 -13.28
C LYS A 15 -34.51 -8.44 -14.36
N GLY A 16 -33.30 -8.72 -14.87
CA GLY A 16 -32.66 -7.87 -15.87
C GLY A 16 -33.53 -7.66 -17.11
N LEU A 17 -33.54 -6.41 -17.63
CA LEU A 17 -34.41 -5.97 -18.72
C LEU A 17 -34.15 -6.71 -20.05
N ASN A 18 -32.93 -7.20 -20.27
CA ASN A 18 -32.56 -7.96 -21.46
C ASN A 18 -31.50 -9.02 -21.13
N SER A 19 -31.31 -9.97 -22.05
CA SER A 19 -30.37 -11.09 -21.92
C SER A 19 -28.92 -10.65 -21.72
N ASN A 20 -28.52 -9.52 -22.32
CA ASN A 20 -27.18 -8.97 -22.17
C ASN A 20 -26.90 -8.51 -20.73
N ILE A 21 -27.84 -7.78 -20.11
CA ILE A 21 -27.73 -7.35 -18.71
C ILE A 21 -27.65 -8.57 -17.78
N ARG A 22 -28.50 -9.58 -17.98
CA ARG A 22 -28.48 -10.80 -17.17
C ARG A 22 -27.16 -11.56 -17.31
N GLY A 23 -26.65 -11.68 -18.54
CA GLY A 23 -25.36 -12.31 -18.83
C GLY A 23 -24.19 -11.60 -18.15
N LYS A 24 -24.13 -10.27 -18.24
CA LYS A 24 -23.10 -9.46 -17.58
C LYS A 24 -23.19 -9.55 -16.05
N ALA A 25 -24.40 -9.45 -15.49
CA ALA A 25 -24.62 -9.56 -14.06
C ALA A 25 -24.19 -10.95 -13.55
N LYS A 26 -24.47 -12.01 -14.30
CA LYS A 26 -24.04 -13.37 -13.97
C LYS A 26 -22.51 -13.52 -13.98
N GLY A 27 -21.83 -12.93 -14.96
CA GLY A 27 -20.37 -12.90 -15.01
C GLY A 27 -19.79 -12.18 -13.79
N ALA A 28 -20.20 -10.92 -13.57
CA ALA A 28 -19.74 -10.11 -12.45
C ALA A 28 -20.04 -10.75 -11.08
N TYR A 29 -21.19 -11.43 -10.93
CA TYR A 29 -21.54 -12.14 -9.71
C TYR A 29 -20.60 -13.32 -9.45
N LYS A 30 -20.25 -14.08 -10.50
CA LYS A 30 -19.29 -15.17 -10.41
C LYS A 30 -17.90 -14.66 -10.01
N ASP A 31 -17.45 -13.56 -10.62
CA ASP A 31 -16.15 -12.97 -10.31
C ASP A 31 -16.13 -12.40 -8.88
N LEU A 32 -17.18 -11.69 -8.48
CA LEU A 32 -17.35 -11.15 -7.11
C LEU A 32 -17.30 -12.24 -6.03
N ARG A 33 -17.87 -13.42 -6.32
CA ARG A 33 -17.86 -14.57 -5.41
C ARG A 33 -16.68 -15.52 -5.66
N SER A 34 -15.63 -15.09 -6.36
CA SER A 34 -14.39 -15.85 -6.44
C SER A 34 -13.49 -15.56 -5.25
N PHE A 35 -12.75 -16.58 -4.79
CA PHE A 35 -11.75 -16.42 -3.74
C PHE A 35 -10.70 -15.36 -4.11
N GLU A 36 -10.22 -15.38 -5.37
CA GLU A 36 -9.23 -14.43 -5.88
C GLU A 36 -9.70 -12.98 -5.73
N PHE A 37 -10.93 -12.68 -6.12
CA PHE A 37 -11.49 -11.33 -5.99
C PHE A 37 -11.58 -10.90 -4.52
N VAL A 38 -12.08 -11.77 -3.64
CA VAL A 38 -12.18 -11.46 -2.20
C VAL A 38 -10.80 -11.25 -1.60
N PHE A 39 -9.83 -12.09 -1.93
CA PHE A 39 -8.45 -11.96 -1.48
C PHE A 39 -7.87 -10.60 -1.88
N ILE A 40 -7.97 -10.23 -3.17
CA ILE A 40 -7.49 -8.95 -3.67
C ILE A 40 -8.22 -7.78 -3.01
N LEU A 41 -9.54 -7.87 -2.87
CA LEU A 41 -10.37 -6.84 -2.24
C LEU A 41 -9.91 -6.57 -0.80
N LEU A 42 -9.72 -7.62 0.00
CA LEU A 42 -9.31 -7.49 1.40
C LEU A 42 -7.85 -7.05 1.52
N LEU A 43 -6.98 -7.50 0.61
CA LEU A 43 -5.58 -7.06 0.56
C LEU A 43 -5.49 -5.56 0.27
N LEU A 44 -6.19 -5.11 -0.78
CA LEU A 44 -6.26 -3.68 -1.13
C LEU A 44 -6.87 -2.88 0.02
N HIS A 45 -7.93 -3.37 0.67
CA HIS A 45 -8.51 -2.69 1.82
C HIS A 45 -7.50 -2.51 2.97
N LYS A 46 -6.69 -3.54 3.30
CA LYS A 46 -5.65 -3.43 4.32
C LYS A 46 -4.54 -2.47 3.92
N VAL A 47 -3.99 -2.64 2.73
CA VAL A 47 -2.84 -1.86 2.24
C VAL A 47 -3.21 -0.40 2.04
N LEU A 48 -4.35 -0.13 1.39
CA LEU A 48 -4.87 1.22 1.22
C LEU A 48 -5.30 1.84 2.55
N GLY A 49 -5.81 1.06 3.50
CA GLY A 49 -6.11 1.57 4.84
C GLY A 49 -4.87 2.09 5.58
N ILE A 50 -3.72 1.44 5.39
CA ILE A 50 -2.44 1.90 5.96
C ILE A 50 -1.96 3.18 5.27
N SER A 51 -2.04 3.26 3.94
CA SER A 51 -1.61 4.45 3.20
C SER A 51 -2.58 5.63 3.32
N ASP A 52 -3.88 5.39 3.50
CA ASP A 52 -4.90 6.42 3.66
C ASP A 52 -4.66 7.29 4.89
N MET A 53 -4.18 6.71 6.00
CA MET A 53 -3.77 7.49 7.18
C MET A 53 -2.70 8.54 6.84
N LEU A 54 -1.72 8.18 6.00
CA LEU A 54 -0.71 9.10 5.52
C LEU A 54 -1.31 10.12 4.56
N CYS A 55 -2.14 9.69 3.61
CA CYS A 55 -2.78 10.58 2.65
C CYS A 55 -3.63 11.65 3.33
N GLN A 56 -4.45 11.28 4.31
CA GLN A 56 -5.28 12.21 5.06
C GLN A 56 -4.43 13.22 5.83
N ALA A 57 -3.37 12.76 6.49
CA ALA A 57 -2.50 13.64 7.25
C ALA A 57 -1.70 14.61 6.36
N LEU A 58 -1.18 14.13 5.21
CA LEU A 58 -0.47 14.99 4.25
C LEU A 58 -1.38 16.01 3.56
N GLN A 59 -2.69 15.77 3.52
CA GLN A 59 -3.67 16.72 2.98
C GLN A 59 -4.03 17.84 3.96
N LEU A 60 -3.65 17.74 5.24
CA LEU A 60 -3.90 18.78 6.24
C LEU A 60 -2.94 19.96 6.04
N LYS A 61 -3.50 21.16 5.87
CA LYS A 61 -2.71 22.39 5.69
C LYS A 61 -1.86 22.80 6.89
N SER A 62 -2.19 22.30 8.08
CA SER A 62 -1.51 22.60 9.34
C SER A 62 -0.39 21.62 9.67
N GLN A 63 -0.11 20.65 8.79
CA GLN A 63 0.87 19.61 9.06
C GLN A 63 2.28 20.20 8.99
N ASP A 64 3.05 20.09 10.08
CA ASP A 64 4.48 20.38 10.03
C ASP A 64 5.27 19.21 9.44
N ILE A 65 6.47 19.54 8.93
CA ILE A 65 7.32 18.61 8.20
C ILE A 65 7.75 17.43 9.10
N LEU A 66 8.07 17.68 10.39
CA LEU A 66 8.52 16.62 11.29
C LEU A 66 7.45 15.56 11.47
N ASN A 67 6.22 16.00 11.75
CA ASN A 67 5.08 15.11 11.91
C ASN A 67 4.78 14.36 10.61
N ALA A 68 4.88 15.03 9.45
CA ALA A 68 4.76 14.35 8.15
C ALA A 68 5.82 13.24 7.96
N MET A 69 7.09 13.50 8.28
CA MET A 69 8.17 12.51 8.14
C MET A 69 8.02 11.33 9.13
N ASN A 70 7.55 11.60 10.35
CA ASN A 70 7.20 10.57 11.32
C ASN A 70 6.06 9.67 10.83
N LEU A 71 5.04 10.25 10.20
CA LEU A 71 3.94 9.49 9.60
C LEU A 71 4.43 8.63 8.44
N VAL A 72 5.26 9.17 7.53
CA VAL A 72 5.87 8.38 6.46
C VAL A 72 6.62 7.17 7.03
N SER A 73 7.43 7.38 8.06
CA SER A 73 8.20 6.32 8.72
C SER A 73 7.28 5.27 9.37
N THR A 74 6.22 5.73 10.02
CA THR A 74 5.20 4.85 10.64
C THR A 74 4.46 4.03 9.58
N THR A 75 4.06 4.63 8.46
CA THR A 75 3.39 3.94 7.35
C THR A 75 4.30 2.87 6.73
N LYS A 76 5.59 3.18 6.50
CA LYS A 76 6.57 2.20 6.03
C LYS A 76 6.72 1.04 7.01
N MET A 77 6.83 1.32 8.30
CA MET A 77 6.91 0.30 9.35
C MET A 77 5.67 -0.60 9.38
N LEU A 78 4.47 -0.03 9.27
CA LEU A 78 3.22 -0.80 9.26
C LEU A 78 3.10 -1.71 8.03
N LEU A 79 3.50 -1.23 6.85
CA LEU A 79 3.55 -2.05 5.63
C LEU A 79 4.59 -3.17 5.76
N GLN A 80 5.77 -2.89 6.32
CA GLN A 80 6.79 -3.91 6.58
C GLN A 80 6.29 -4.98 7.55
N LYS A 81 5.62 -4.56 8.63
CA LYS A 81 5.02 -5.48 9.60
C LYS A 81 3.94 -6.35 8.94
N LEU A 82 3.08 -5.75 8.11
CA LEU A 82 2.06 -6.48 7.34
C LEU A 82 2.70 -7.55 6.46
N ARG A 83 3.81 -7.22 5.79
CA ARG A 83 4.56 -8.12 4.92
C ARG A 83 5.15 -9.31 5.65
N GLU A 84 5.78 -9.08 6.80
CA GLU A 84 6.62 -10.08 7.47
C GLU A 84 5.84 -10.99 8.42
N ASN A 85 4.80 -10.46 9.08
CA ASN A 85 4.23 -11.10 10.27
C ASN A 85 2.72 -11.32 10.22
N GLU A 86 2.02 -10.73 9.23
CA GLU A 86 0.56 -10.68 9.26
C GLU A 86 -0.09 -11.54 8.15
N TRP A 87 0.69 -12.42 7.51
CA TRP A 87 0.18 -13.36 6.50
C TRP A 87 -0.94 -14.24 7.06
N ASP A 88 -0.68 -14.97 8.15
CA ASP A 88 -1.63 -15.93 8.71
C ASP A 88 -2.91 -15.22 9.16
N THR A 89 -2.78 -14.11 9.89
CA THR A 89 -3.92 -13.29 10.35
C THR A 89 -4.69 -12.68 9.18
N PHE A 90 -4.01 -12.30 8.08
CA PHE A 90 -4.68 -11.86 6.87
C PHE A 90 -5.45 -13.01 6.21
N LEU A 91 -4.83 -14.17 6.04
CA LEU A 91 -5.45 -15.33 5.41
C LEU A 91 -6.67 -15.80 6.20
N GLU A 92 -6.59 -15.87 7.53
CA GLU A 92 -7.72 -16.17 8.42
C GLU A 92 -8.89 -15.19 8.19
N SER A 93 -8.59 -13.89 8.00
CA SER A 93 -9.63 -12.90 7.70
C SER A 93 -10.30 -13.11 6.34
N VAL A 94 -9.54 -13.56 5.33
CA VAL A 94 -10.06 -13.92 4.01
C VAL A 94 -10.94 -15.17 4.10
N VAL A 95 -10.47 -16.21 4.79
CA VAL A 95 -11.20 -17.46 5.01
C VAL A 95 -12.52 -17.18 5.74
N SER A 96 -12.49 -16.42 6.84
CA SER A 96 -13.69 -16.05 7.59
C SER A 96 -14.68 -15.25 6.76
N PHE A 97 -14.19 -14.37 5.87
CA PHE A 97 -15.05 -13.63 4.94
C PHE A 97 -15.69 -14.58 3.93
N CYS A 98 -14.91 -15.49 3.33
CA CYS A 98 -15.41 -16.46 2.37
C CYS A 98 -16.45 -17.39 3.00
N GLU A 99 -16.21 -17.92 4.20
CA GLU A 99 -17.17 -18.74 4.94
C GLU A 99 -18.49 -18.00 5.20
N ARG A 100 -18.41 -16.74 5.64
CA ARG A 100 -19.59 -15.90 5.91
C ARG A 100 -20.49 -15.72 4.67
N TYR A 101 -19.88 -15.65 3.49
CA TYR A 101 -20.59 -15.47 2.23
C TYR A 101 -20.62 -16.74 1.40
N GLU A 102 -20.39 -17.92 1.97
CA GLU A 102 -20.45 -19.22 1.27
C GLU A 102 -19.67 -19.22 -0.06
N ILE A 103 -18.46 -18.67 -0.04
CA ILE A 103 -17.55 -18.62 -1.19
C ILE A 103 -16.60 -19.81 -1.12
N ASP A 104 -16.46 -20.52 -2.24
CA ASP A 104 -15.59 -21.68 -2.33
C ASP A 104 -14.12 -21.29 -2.08
N ILE A 105 -13.50 -21.94 -1.11
CA ILE A 105 -12.09 -21.75 -0.75
C ILE A 105 -11.26 -22.80 -1.51
N PRO A 106 -10.21 -22.41 -2.25
CA PRO A 106 -9.36 -23.36 -2.95
C PRO A 106 -8.55 -24.21 -1.98
N ASN A 107 -8.17 -25.41 -2.41
CA ASN A 107 -7.24 -26.24 -1.64
C ASN A 107 -5.84 -25.61 -1.68
N MET A 108 -5.41 -25.04 -0.54
CA MET A 108 -4.12 -24.37 -0.38
C MET A 108 -2.91 -25.26 -0.68
N ASN A 109 -3.04 -26.57 -0.49
CA ASN A 109 -2.01 -27.57 -0.77
C ASN A 109 -2.02 -28.09 -2.22
N ALA A 110 -3.01 -27.70 -3.03
CA ALA A 110 -3.04 -28.09 -4.43
C ALA A 110 -1.92 -27.38 -5.22
N CYS A 111 -1.44 -28.01 -6.29
CA CYS A 111 -0.57 -27.33 -7.23
C CYS A 111 -1.32 -26.18 -7.92
N HIS A 112 -0.73 -25.00 -7.87
CA HIS A 112 -1.16 -23.86 -8.65
C HIS A 112 -0.91 -24.17 -10.14
N MET A 113 -1.96 -24.20 -10.94
CA MET A 113 -1.87 -24.39 -12.39
C MET A 113 -2.27 -23.09 -13.09
N GLU A 114 -1.28 -22.36 -13.58
CA GLU A 114 -1.52 -21.14 -14.36
C GLU A 114 -1.80 -21.53 -15.82
N GLY A 115 -3.07 -21.58 -16.22
CA GLY A 115 -3.47 -21.64 -17.63
C GLY A 115 -4.45 -22.75 -18.05
N THR A 116 -5.14 -22.47 -19.16
CA THR A 116 -6.09 -23.38 -19.83
C THR A 116 -5.38 -24.60 -20.43
N LYS A 117 -5.38 -25.74 -19.72
CA LYS A 117 -5.28 -27.15 -20.19
C LYS A 117 -4.24 -27.57 -21.27
N ARG A 118 -3.41 -26.70 -21.87
CA ARG A 118 -2.60 -27.03 -23.07
C ARG A 118 -1.14 -26.61 -23.06
N SER A 119 -0.65 -25.84 -22.10
CA SER A 119 0.79 -25.55 -21.96
C SER A 119 1.27 -25.90 -20.56
N CYS A 120 1.23 -27.19 -20.23
CA CYS A 120 1.79 -27.71 -18.99
C CYS A 120 3.31 -27.78 -19.11
N GLN A 121 3.99 -26.65 -18.92
CA GLN A 121 5.43 -26.61 -18.66
C GLN A 121 5.70 -25.57 -17.57
N GLN A 122 5.34 -25.88 -16.33
CA GLN A 122 6.02 -25.27 -15.18
C GLN A 122 6.78 -26.38 -14.45
N LYS A 123 8.08 -26.11 -14.25
CA LYS A 123 9.09 -27.02 -13.70
C LYS A 123 9.06 -27.10 -12.17
N ASP A 124 8.26 -26.27 -11.52
CA ASP A 124 8.18 -26.16 -10.07
C ASP A 124 6.73 -26.33 -9.59
N ASN A 125 6.50 -27.29 -8.68
CA ASN A 125 5.20 -27.52 -8.05
C ASN A 125 4.87 -26.39 -7.05
N ILE A 126 4.53 -25.20 -7.54
CA ILE A 126 4.08 -24.09 -6.70
C ILE A 126 2.70 -24.44 -6.11
N THR A 127 2.50 -24.27 -4.82
CA THR A 127 1.18 -24.47 -4.18
C THR A 127 0.29 -23.24 -4.35
N VAL A 128 -1.03 -23.42 -4.25
CA VAL A 128 -1.99 -22.29 -4.27
C VAL A 128 -1.66 -21.28 -3.15
N GLU A 129 -1.32 -21.76 -1.96
CA GLU A 129 -0.91 -20.86 -0.86
C GLU A 129 0.33 -20.04 -1.22
N HIS A 130 1.35 -20.70 -1.80
CA HIS A 130 2.58 -20.01 -2.20
C HIS A 130 2.30 -18.92 -3.23
N TYR A 131 1.42 -19.18 -4.20
CA TYR A 131 1.01 -18.16 -5.17
C TYR A 131 0.35 -16.95 -4.49
N TYR A 132 -0.66 -17.16 -3.65
CA TYR A 132 -1.34 -16.06 -2.98
C TYR A 132 -0.41 -15.29 -2.02
N HIS A 133 0.47 -15.99 -1.30
CA HIS A 133 1.41 -15.37 -0.38
C HIS A 133 2.53 -14.61 -1.12
N PHE A 134 3.31 -15.30 -1.93
CA PHE A 134 4.54 -14.75 -2.49
C PHE A 134 4.32 -14.03 -3.82
N SER A 135 3.36 -14.44 -4.64
CA SER A 135 3.12 -13.83 -5.95
C SER A 135 2.10 -12.69 -5.92
N ILE A 136 1.21 -12.64 -4.90
CA ILE A 136 0.22 -11.57 -4.76
C ILE A 136 0.49 -10.74 -3.50
N PHE A 137 0.37 -11.33 -2.31
CA PHE A 137 0.40 -10.60 -1.04
C PHE A 137 1.71 -9.80 -0.86
N ILE A 138 2.86 -10.48 -0.97
CA ILE A 138 4.16 -9.83 -0.84
C ILE A 138 4.38 -8.80 -1.97
N VAL A 139 4.07 -9.14 -3.21
CA VAL A 139 4.29 -8.26 -4.38
C VAL A 139 3.51 -6.95 -4.24
N VAL A 140 2.25 -6.99 -3.81
CA VAL A 140 1.43 -5.78 -3.64
C VAL A 140 1.99 -4.89 -2.53
N ILE A 141 2.45 -5.47 -1.42
CA ILE A 141 3.02 -4.71 -0.30
C ILE A 141 4.37 -4.13 -0.69
N ASP A 142 5.23 -4.91 -1.35
CA ASP A 142 6.53 -4.47 -1.84
C ASP A 142 6.40 -3.33 -2.84
N TYR A 143 5.40 -3.38 -3.72
CA TYR A 143 5.11 -2.28 -4.64
C TYR A 143 4.84 -0.97 -3.87
N GLN A 144 3.99 -1.01 -2.84
CA GLN A 144 3.70 0.19 -2.03
C GLN A 144 4.91 0.69 -1.24
N LEU A 145 5.72 -0.22 -0.69
CA LEU A 145 6.97 0.15 0.00
C LEU A 145 7.96 0.80 -0.96
N ILE A 146 8.12 0.26 -2.18
CA ILE A 146 9.00 0.83 -3.21
C ILE A 146 8.53 2.22 -3.60
N GLU A 147 7.24 2.42 -3.88
CA GLU A 147 6.70 3.74 -4.22
C GLU A 147 6.94 4.76 -3.10
N LEU A 148 6.68 4.39 -1.84
CA LEU A 148 6.96 5.26 -0.69
C LEU A 148 8.45 5.55 -0.51
N ASN A 149 9.33 4.60 -0.79
CA ASN A 149 10.78 4.79 -0.69
C ASN A 149 11.35 5.63 -1.84
N ASN A 150 10.74 5.57 -3.03
CA ASN A 150 11.12 6.40 -4.16
C ASN A 150 10.73 7.86 -3.92
N ILE A 151 9.54 8.11 -3.37
CA ILE A 151 9.05 9.46 -3.08
C ILE A 151 9.74 10.04 -1.84
N PHE A 152 9.83 9.26 -0.77
CA PHE A 152 10.44 9.66 0.50
C PHE A 152 11.71 8.86 0.74
N SER A 153 12.71 9.08 -0.11
CA SER A 153 14.04 8.51 0.08
C SER A 153 14.68 9.04 1.35
N GLU A 154 15.70 8.34 1.87
CA GLU A 154 16.47 8.82 3.04
C GLU A 154 16.99 10.25 2.83
N GLN A 155 17.49 10.54 1.62
CA GLN A 155 17.95 11.87 1.23
C GLN A 155 16.84 12.91 1.25
N THR A 156 15.63 12.56 0.78
CA THR A 156 14.47 13.46 0.78
C THR A 156 13.99 13.73 2.21
N ILE A 157 13.94 12.70 3.05
CA ILE A 157 13.56 12.83 4.46
C ILE A 157 14.58 13.70 5.20
N GLU A 158 15.88 13.48 4.98
CA GLU A 158 16.95 14.27 5.58
C GLU A 158 16.89 15.73 5.12
N LEU A 159 16.74 15.97 3.82
CA LEU A 159 16.57 17.31 3.25
C LEU A 159 15.39 18.05 3.89
N LEU A 160 14.22 17.40 3.95
CA LEU A 160 13.01 17.98 4.51
C LEU A 160 13.16 18.25 6.02
N THR A 161 13.79 17.34 6.75
CA THR A 161 14.03 17.48 8.20
C THR A 161 14.96 18.66 8.50
N LEU A 162 16.10 18.77 7.78
CA LEU A 162 17.02 19.90 7.95
C LEU A 162 16.39 21.23 7.51
N SER A 163 15.54 21.21 6.47
CA SER A 163 14.81 22.40 5.99
C SER A 163 13.82 22.96 7.02
N MET A 164 13.52 22.23 8.10
CA MET A 164 12.69 22.76 9.18
C MET A 164 13.30 23.97 9.87
N ALA A 165 14.62 24.08 9.90
CA ALA A 165 15.31 25.26 10.43
C ALA A 165 14.93 26.56 9.69
N LEU A 166 14.46 26.44 8.44
CA LEU A 166 14.02 27.56 7.60
C LEU A 166 12.51 27.80 7.67
N SER A 167 11.78 27.06 8.51
CA SER A 167 10.33 27.19 8.62
C SER A 167 9.92 28.51 9.27
N PRO A 168 9.03 29.33 8.65
CA PRO A 168 8.58 30.58 9.23
C PRO A 168 7.55 30.41 10.37
N ILE A 169 7.16 29.17 10.69
CA ILE A 169 6.18 28.86 11.75
C ILE A 169 6.68 29.38 13.10
N ASP A 170 5.76 29.99 13.86
CA ASP A 170 6.03 30.55 15.20
C ASP A 170 7.28 31.45 15.26
N VAL A 171 7.52 32.25 14.21
CA VAL A 171 8.69 33.16 14.11
C VAL A 171 10.00 32.38 14.14
N PHE A 172 10.13 31.39 13.24
CA PHE A 172 11.33 30.54 13.13
C PHE A 172 11.67 29.79 14.42
N LYS A 173 10.65 29.31 15.14
CA LYS A 173 10.84 28.57 16.41
C LYS A 173 11.75 27.35 16.30
N SER A 174 11.76 26.70 15.13
CA SER A 174 12.57 25.51 14.84
C SER A 174 13.94 25.83 14.24
N PHE A 175 14.35 27.11 14.20
CA PHE A 175 15.64 27.51 13.67
C PHE A 175 16.78 26.87 14.45
N ASP A 176 17.65 26.18 13.71
CA ASP A 176 18.91 25.65 14.20
C ASP A 176 19.99 25.92 13.15
N VAL A 177 21.03 26.64 13.56
CA VAL A 177 22.14 27.03 12.68
C VAL A 177 22.97 25.82 12.26
N ASP A 178 23.10 24.80 13.12
CA ASP A 178 23.85 23.59 12.80
C ASP A 178 23.11 22.74 11.78
N ASP A 179 21.77 22.70 11.82
CA ASP A 179 20.96 22.06 10.78
C ASP A 179 21.14 22.77 9.42
N ILE A 180 21.16 24.11 9.39
CA ILE A 180 21.39 24.89 8.17
C ILE A 180 22.82 24.67 7.64
N CYS A 181 23.83 24.70 8.51
CA CYS A 181 25.20 24.38 8.12
C CYS A 181 25.30 22.94 7.58
N THR A 182 24.58 21.99 8.17
CA THR A 182 24.55 20.60 7.68
C THR A 182 23.89 20.51 6.30
N LEU A 183 22.77 21.20 6.10
CA LEU A 183 22.08 21.32 4.83
C LEU A 183 23.01 21.85 3.74
N ALA A 184 23.67 22.98 4.01
CA ALA A 184 24.57 23.62 3.05
C ALA A 184 25.82 22.77 2.75
N ASN A 185 26.44 22.16 3.77
CA ASN A 185 27.63 21.32 3.57
C ASN A 185 27.33 19.99 2.88
N LYS A 186 26.19 19.35 3.17
CA LYS A 186 25.91 17.97 2.72
C LYS A 186 25.12 17.92 1.43
N LEU A 187 24.13 18.81 1.28
CA LEU A 187 23.15 18.75 0.18
C LEU A 187 23.40 19.83 -0.88
N TYR A 188 24.08 20.92 -0.53
CA TYR A 188 24.41 22.04 -1.43
C TYR A 188 25.91 22.37 -1.43
N SER A 189 26.77 21.35 -1.33
CA SER A 189 28.23 21.52 -1.18
C SER A 189 28.90 22.27 -2.32
N GLU A 190 28.29 22.28 -3.51
CA GLU A 190 28.78 23.01 -4.68
C GLU A 190 28.37 24.49 -4.69
N ASP A 191 27.34 24.86 -3.91
CA ASP A 191 26.79 26.22 -3.87
C ASP A 191 27.36 27.06 -2.73
N PHE A 192 27.94 26.43 -1.70
CA PHE A 192 28.48 27.11 -0.52
C PHE A 192 29.97 26.84 -0.33
N SER A 193 30.76 27.90 -0.24
CA SER A 193 32.16 27.79 0.18
C SER A 193 32.27 27.63 1.70
N LYS A 194 33.44 27.17 2.19
CA LYS A 194 33.70 27.08 3.63
C LYS A 194 33.53 28.41 4.36
N ASN A 195 33.87 29.52 3.70
CA ASN A 195 33.71 30.86 4.27
C ASN A 195 32.22 31.21 4.41
N ASP A 196 31.39 30.88 3.41
CA ASP A 196 29.94 31.12 3.47
C ASP A 196 29.31 30.34 4.65
N ILE A 197 29.77 29.11 4.89
CA ILE A 197 29.34 28.30 6.04
C ILE A 197 29.77 28.90 7.39
N GLU A 198 30.98 29.44 7.48
CA GLU A 198 31.43 30.13 8.70
C GLU A 198 30.64 31.43 8.94
N ASP A 199 30.27 32.14 7.87
CA ASP A 199 29.46 33.34 7.96
C ASP A 199 28.01 33.04 8.37
N LEU A 200 27.44 31.87 8.03
CA LEU A 200 26.12 31.43 8.51
C LEU A 200 26.05 31.29 10.05
N ARG A 201 27.19 31.12 10.72
CA ARG A 201 27.28 30.97 12.19
C ARG A 201 27.46 32.27 12.96
N ARG A 202 27.61 33.40 12.27
CA ARG A 202 27.79 34.73 12.88
C ARG A 202 26.47 35.41 13.19
#